data_AF-A0A9P9WMN7-F1
#
_entry.id   AF-A0A9P9WMN7-F1
#
_cell.length_a   1.000
_cell.length_b   1.000
_cell.length_c   1.000
_cell.angle_alpha   90.00
_cell.angle_beta   90.00
_cell.angle_gamma   90.00
#
_symmetry.space_group_name_H-M   'P 1'
#
loop_
_entity.id
_entity.type
_entity.pdbx_description
1 polymer ?
#
loop_
_entity_poly.entity_id
_entity_poly.type
_entity_poly.pdbx_seq_one_letter_code
_entity_poly.pdbx_strand_id
1 'polypeptide(L)'
;MALKGTREASHADSWYVGDPGQLNKELDGYLATVPSSINESSLPIPGAKVVIAPHAGYSYSGECAAWAYKCLDLSKAKRVFVLGPSHTYYLRGCALTKFAKYETPFGDLTVDSAVIQELRDSGKFADIPSDKDVREHSLEMHLPYVYKRLEQTFTSMTDFPTIVPILIGDNNGPQEKEFGKLLAPYLADPETAFVVSSDFCHWGYRFDYRPFTKGSPIHEHIKDIDHQAMDAIEGGKHDDFVANLARTKNTVCGRHPIGVTMAALEVLAKDNSEEAKNRFKFVQYQRSDLVQDMGGSSKWEVDNRGWDLYPRVAQQIKQMSPEETERSHDEQSPLLPSAAGPSPKPAPADSSPTPSQLRTMAILSTLAAIYGGTAVALGAFGAHGLKKRIADPQRIQNWGTAAQYQLVHSVATLVVASLAPQARAHKWAGGLFIAGMTMFSGSIYLLTIDPQRFKAMGPVTPLGGLCFIAGWTALAIGSRGRVGLGTLSGR
;
A
#
# COMPACT_ATOMS: atom_id res chain seq x y z
N MET A 1 30.58 -3.19 0.53
CA MET A 1 30.41 -4.12 -0.63
C MET A 1 30.09 -3.25 -1.83
N ALA A 2 30.74 -3.45 -2.99
CA ALA A 2 30.46 -2.62 -4.17
C ALA A 2 29.01 -2.82 -4.63
N LEU A 3 28.29 -1.73 -4.88
CA LEU A 3 26.94 -1.76 -5.46
C LEU A 3 27.02 -2.30 -6.90
N LYS A 4 26.04 -3.12 -7.29
CA LYS A 4 26.07 -3.80 -8.60
C LYS A 4 24.67 -3.95 -9.18
N GLY A 5 24.59 -3.88 -10.51
CA GLY A 5 23.36 -4.11 -11.26
C GLY A 5 22.32 -2.99 -11.09
N THR A 6 21.20 -3.19 -11.76
CA THR A 6 20.03 -2.30 -11.71
C THR A 6 18.89 -3.07 -11.05
N ARG A 7 18.21 -2.44 -10.09
CA ARG A 7 16.95 -2.95 -9.53
C ARG A 7 15.84 -2.64 -10.53
N GLU A 8 15.15 -3.66 -11.00
CA GLU A 8 14.06 -3.51 -11.96
C GLU A 8 12.84 -2.76 -11.38
N ALA A 9 12.08 -2.11 -12.25
CA ALA A 9 10.82 -1.44 -11.92
C ALA A 9 9.66 -2.45 -11.78
N SER A 10 9.77 -3.36 -10.80
CA SER A 10 8.92 -4.55 -10.67
C SER A 10 7.42 -4.31 -10.41
N HIS A 11 7.03 -3.09 -10.03
CA HIS A 11 5.64 -2.70 -9.75
C HIS A 11 5.00 -1.90 -10.90
N ALA A 12 5.74 -1.67 -11.99
CA ALA A 12 5.18 -1.18 -13.24
C ALA A 12 4.06 -2.11 -13.75
N ASP A 13 3.07 -1.53 -14.43
CA ASP A 13 1.84 -2.15 -14.94
C ASP A 13 0.91 -2.79 -13.89
N SER A 14 1.21 -2.61 -12.60
CA SER A 14 0.35 -3.07 -11.50
C SER A 14 0.04 -2.00 -10.46
N TRP A 15 1.03 -1.17 -10.09
CA TRP A 15 0.85 -0.04 -9.17
C TRP A 15 0.86 1.31 -9.86
N TYR A 16 1.53 1.40 -11.01
CA TYR A 16 1.57 2.55 -11.91
C TYR A 16 1.77 2.06 -13.35
N VAL A 17 1.49 2.89 -14.34
CA VAL A 17 1.61 2.52 -15.76
C VAL A 17 3.08 2.30 -16.15
N GLY A 18 3.41 1.19 -16.80
CA GLY A 18 4.78 0.89 -17.26
C GLY A 18 5.17 1.54 -18.58
N ASP A 19 4.20 1.93 -19.41
CA ASP A 19 4.46 2.69 -20.64
C ASP A 19 4.89 4.13 -20.31
N PRO A 20 6.11 4.57 -20.70
CA PRO A 20 6.62 5.89 -20.33
C PRO A 20 5.78 7.04 -20.90
N GLY A 21 5.24 6.89 -22.10
CA GLY A 21 4.41 7.93 -22.71
C GLY A 21 3.10 8.17 -21.97
N GLN A 22 2.44 7.11 -21.52
CA GLN A 22 1.22 7.18 -20.70
C GLN A 22 1.53 7.65 -19.28
N LEU A 23 2.54 7.08 -18.63
CA LEU A 23 2.92 7.49 -17.28
C LEU A 23 3.30 8.97 -17.22
N ASN A 24 4.02 9.46 -18.24
CA ASN A 24 4.36 10.88 -18.34
C ASN A 24 3.11 11.76 -18.36
N LYS A 25 2.11 11.40 -19.17
CA LYS A 25 0.84 12.15 -19.28
C LYS A 25 0.05 12.11 -17.97
N GLU A 26 0.05 10.97 -17.30
CA GLU A 26 -0.63 10.78 -16.01
C GLU A 26 0.00 11.67 -14.93
N LEU A 27 1.33 11.61 -14.78
CA LEU A 27 2.06 12.47 -13.83
C LEU A 27 1.94 13.96 -14.18
N ASP A 28 2.05 14.35 -15.45
CA ASP A 28 1.83 15.74 -15.87
C ASP A 28 0.39 16.20 -15.56
N GLY A 29 -0.59 15.31 -15.72
CA GLY A 29 -1.98 15.55 -15.36
C GLY A 29 -2.15 15.83 -13.87
N TYR A 30 -1.62 14.97 -13.00
CA TYR A 30 -1.65 15.17 -11.55
C TYR A 30 -0.91 16.44 -11.11
N LEU A 31 0.29 16.66 -11.64
CA LEU A 31 1.09 17.87 -11.36
C LEU A 31 0.38 19.15 -11.81
N ALA A 32 -0.47 19.10 -12.84
CA ALA A 32 -1.22 20.25 -13.32
C ALA A 32 -2.44 20.61 -12.45
N THR A 33 -2.95 19.69 -11.60
CA THR A 33 -4.08 19.99 -10.70
C THR A 33 -3.64 20.80 -9.47
N VAL A 34 -2.35 20.77 -9.15
CA VAL A 34 -1.77 21.54 -8.04
C VAL A 34 -1.65 23.02 -8.44
N PRO A 35 -2.14 23.97 -7.62
CA PRO A 35 -2.04 25.39 -7.91
C PRO A 35 -0.58 25.85 -7.98
N SER A 36 -0.32 26.94 -8.70
CA SER A 36 1.04 27.50 -8.85
C SER A 36 1.61 28.11 -7.55
N SER A 37 0.77 28.30 -6.53
CA SER A 37 1.15 28.76 -5.20
C SER A 37 0.27 28.13 -4.12
N ILE A 38 0.82 27.96 -2.91
CA ILE A 38 0.11 27.45 -1.74
C ILE A 38 0.46 28.31 -0.52
N ASN A 39 -0.56 28.87 0.14
CA ASN A 39 -0.41 29.83 1.25
C ASN A 39 0.58 30.95 0.90
N GLU A 40 0.35 31.62 -0.25
CA GLU A 40 1.13 32.76 -0.75
C GLU A 40 2.57 32.46 -1.18
N SER A 41 3.05 31.22 -1.03
CA SER A 41 4.36 30.79 -1.56
C SER A 41 4.21 30.18 -2.96
N SER A 42 5.01 30.63 -3.92
CA SER A 42 5.11 30.00 -5.25
C SER A 42 5.67 28.58 -5.16
N LEU A 43 5.32 27.72 -6.12
CA LEU A 43 5.85 26.36 -6.22
C LEU A 43 6.95 26.26 -7.31
N PRO A 44 8.04 25.50 -7.07
CA PRO A 44 8.37 24.84 -5.80
C PRO A 44 8.65 25.84 -4.69
N ILE A 45 8.42 25.41 -3.45
CA ILE A 45 8.64 26.26 -2.28
C ILE A 45 10.15 26.40 -2.14
N PRO A 46 10.75 27.60 -2.23
CA PRO A 46 12.20 27.68 -2.29
C PRO A 46 12.82 27.11 -1.00
N GLY A 47 13.88 26.31 -1.11
CA GLY A 47 14.50 25.65 0.04
C GLY A 47 13.74 24.46 0.64
N ALA A 48 12.56 24.13 0.14
CA ALA A 48 11.79 22.97 0.57
C ALA A 48 12.45 21.66 0.14
N LYS A 49 13.25 21.07 1.04
CA LYS A 49 14.02 19.86 0.73
C LYS A 49 13.51 18.57 1.35
N VAL A 50 12.45 18.60 2.15
CA VAL A 50 11.85 17.39 2.76
C VAL A 50 10.38 17.36 2.41
N VAL A 51 9.89 16.20 1.97
CA VAL A 51 8.46 15.94 1.76
C VAL A 51 8.06 14.60 2.37
N ILE A 52 6.81 14.51 2.82
CA ILE A 52 6.14 13.24 3.12
C ILE A 52 5.14 13.01 1.99
N ALA A 53 5.19 11.85 1.35
CA ALA A 53 4.30 11.51 0.24
C ALA A 53 3.81 10.05 0.35
N PRO A 54 2.62 9.74 -0.17
CA PRO A 54 2.06 8.39 -0.13
C PRO A 54 2.78 7.42 -1.08
N HIS A 55 2.57 6.12 -0.82
CA HIS A 55 3.10 5.02 -1.63
C HIS A 55 2.05 3.95 -1.98
N ALA A 56 0.76 4.28 -1.93
CA ALA A 56 -0.24 3.49 -2.63
C ALA A 56 -0.09 3.60 -4.15
N GLY A 57 -0.79 2.75 -4.93
CA GLY A 57 -0.76 2.81 -6.39
C GLY A 57 -1.30 4.15 -6.92
N TYR A 58 -0.78 4.61 -8.06
CA TYR A 58 -1.02 5.97 -8.58
C TYR A 58 -2.48 6.28 -8.90
N SER A 59 -3.29 5.26 -9.22
CA SER A 59 -4.73 5.44 -9.39
C SER A 59 -5.47 5.88 -8.11
N TYR A 60 -4.86 5.67 -6.94
CA TYR A 60 -5.36 6.12 -5.64
C TYR A 60 -4.60 7.36 -5.17
N SER A 61 -3.27 7.36 -5.32
CA SER A 61 -2.38 8.30 -4.65
C SER A 61 -1.62 9.29 -5.50
N GLY A 62 -1.68 9.10 -6.82
CA GLY A 62 -0.88 9.87 -7.74
C GLY A 62 -1.22 11.35 -7.64
N GLU A 63 -2.50 11.70 -7.56
CA GLU A 63 -2.92 13.10 -7.41
C GLU A 63 -2.54 13.68 -6.04
N CYS A 64 -2.64 12.92 -4.95
CA CYS A 64 -2.22 13.38 -3.63
C CYS A 64 -0.71 13.66 -3.61
N ALA A 65 0.12 12.72 -4.07
CA ALA A 65 1.58 12.84 -4.11
C ALA A 65 2.07 14.04 -4.95
N ALA A 66 1.30 14.47 -5.96
CA ALA A 66 1.65 15.63 -6.77
C ALA A 66 1.86 16.90 -5.93
N TRP A 67 1.14 17.04 -4.81
CA TRP A 67 1.25 18.20 -3.93
C TRP A 67 2.64 18.27 -3.27
N ALA A 68 3.20 17.16 -2.78
CA ALA A 68 4.56 17.07 -2.22
C ALA A 68 5.57 17.44 -3.28
N TYR A 69 5.50 16.74 -4.42
CA TYR A 69 6.52 16.86 -5.45
C TYR A 69 6.52 18.24 -6.10
N LYS A 70 5.37 18.93 -6.15
CA LYS A 70 5.32 20.34 -6.53
C LYS A 70 5.92 21.27 -5.48
N CYS A 71 5.80 20.95 -4.19
CA CYS A 71 6.44 21.73 -3.14
C CYS A 71 7.96 21.52 -3.10
N LEU A 72 8.45 20.33 -3.44
CA LEU A 72 9.85 19.95 -3.36
C LEU A 72 10.73 20.79 -4.31
N ASP A 73 11.67 21.52 -3.72
CA ASP A 73 12.70 22.30 -4.43
C ASP A 73 13.96 21.46 -4.61
N LEU A 74 14.18 21.06 -5.86
CA LEU A 74 15.34 20.27 -6.28
C LEU A 74 16.42 21.12 -6.96
N SER A 75 16.26 22.45 -7.03
CA SER A 75 17.14 23.34 -7.81
C SER A 75 18.61 23.27 -7.42
N LYS A 76 18.91 22.89 -6.17
CA LYS A 76 20.27 22.72 -5.63
C LYS A 76 20.61 21.27 -5.32
N ALA A 77 19.68 20.35 -5.50
CA ALA A 77 19.89 18.97 -5.11
C ALA A 77 21.03 18.35 -5.93
N LYS A 78 21.91 17.61 -5.26
CA LYS A 78 22.84 16.64 -5.84
C LYS A 78 22.53 15.22 -5.36
N ARG A 79 21.73 15.10 -4.30
CA ARG A 79 21.32 13.82 -3.72
C ARG A 79 19.87 13.86 -3.27
N VAL A 80 19.13 12.77 -3.48
CA VAL A 80 17.76 12.58 -3.00
C VAL A 80 17.68 11.31 -2.17
N PHE A 81 17.48 11.47 -0.85
CA PHE A 81 17.18 10.36 0.04
C PHE A 81 15.74 9.92 -0.16
N VAL A 82 15.51 8.61 -0.26
CA VAL A 82 14.17 8.03 -0.32
C VAL A 82 14.05 7.06 0.85
N LEU A 83 13.23 7.42 1.83
CA LEU A 83 13.06 6.68 3.08
C LEU A 83 11.73 5.93 3.04
N GLY A 84 11.79 4.60 2.95
CA GLY A 84 10.61 3.74 2.80
C GLY A 84 10.42 2.79 3.99
N PRO A 85 9.19 2.51 4.45
CA PRO A 85 8.96 1.42 5.39
C PRO A 85 9.11 0.04 4.72
N SER A 86 9.48 -0.99 5.48
CA SER A 86 9.52 -2.37 4.99
C SER A 86 8.17 -3.09 5.10
N HIS A 87 7.68 -3.66 3.99
CA HIS A 87 6.47 -4.48 3.90
C HIS A 87 6.76 -5.94 3.52
N THR A 88 7.90 -6.21 2.88
CA THR A 88 8.18 -7.53 2.26
C THR A 88 8.86 -8.54 3.18
N TYR A 89 9.42 -8.07 4.29
CA TYR A 89 10.02 -8.90 5.34
C TYR A 89 10.09 -8.14 6.65
N TYR A 90 10.24 -8.87 7.75
CA TYR A 90 10.51 -8.24 9.03
C TYR A 90 11.94 -7.70 9.06
N LEU A 91 12.07 -6.38 9.15
CA LEU A 91 13.33 -5.67 9.32
C LEU A 91 13.33 -5.01 10.70
N ARG A 92 14.41 -5.17 11.45
CA ARG A 92 14.68 -4.38 12.66
C ARG A 92 15.75 -3.34 12.31
N GLY A 93 15.54 -2.07 12.65
CA GLY A 93 16.48 -1.01 12.29
C GLY A 93 16.31 -0.53 10.85
N CYS A 94 17.42 -0.16 10.20
CA CYS A 94 17.46 0.35 8.83
C CYS A 94 18.35 -0.53 7.94
N ALA A 95 18.06 -0.57 6.64
CA ALA A 95 18.80 -1.34 5.66
C ALA A 95 19.07 -0.56 4.37
N LEU A 96 20.19 -0.85 3.72
CA LEU A 96 20.68 -0.19 2.52
C LEU A 96 20.63 -1.12 1.30
N THR A 97 20.40 -0.54 0.13
CA THR A 97 20.42 -1.29 -1.12
C THR A 97 21.81 -1.83 -1.46
N LYS A 98 21.82 -2.90 -2.27
CA LYS A 98 23.02 -3.44 -2.93
C LYS A 98 23.08 -3.11 -4.43
N PHE A 99 22.03 -2.49 -4.97
CA PHE A 99 21.96 -2.13 -6.38
C PHE A 99 22.68 -0.81 -6.65
N ALA A 100 23.29 -0.70 -7.83
CA ALA A 100 23.96 0.54 -8.26
C ALA A 100 22.98 1.54 -8.88
N LYS A 101 21.84 1.06 -9.34
CA LYS A 101 20.79 1.86 -10.00
C LYS A 101 19.41 1.31 -9.66
N TYR A 102 18.40 2.17 -9.75
CA TYR A 102 16.99 1.77 -9.73
C TYR A 102 16.36 2.17 -11.06
N GLU A 103 15.76 1.21 -11.75
CA GLU A 103 15.05 1.45 -13.00
C GLU A 103 13.74 2.20 -12.74
N THR A 104 13.37 3.07 -13.67
CA THR A 104 12.01 3.62 -13.81
C THR A 104 11.58 3.49 -15.27
N PRO A 105 10.28 3.59 -15.60
CA PRO A 105 9.82 3.60 -17.00
C PRO A 105 10.50 4.67 -17.87
N PHE A 106 10.95 5.77 -17.28
CA PHE A 106 11.62 6.86 -18.00
C PHE A 106 13.12 6.64 -18.19
N GLY A 107 13.75 5.87 -17.31
CA GLY A 107 15.20 5.63 -17.27
C GLY A 107 15.70 5.31 -15.85
N ASP A 108 16.99 4.97 -15.76
CA ASP A 108 17.63 4.61 -14.49
C ASP A 108 17.94 5.83 -13.62
N LEU A 109 17.72 5.70 -12.31
CA LEU A 109 18.27 6.58 -11.27
C LEU A 109 19.53 5.94 -10.67
N THR A 110 20.62 6.71 -10.58
CA THR A 110 21.90 6.22 -10.05
C THR A 110 21.93 6.32 -8.53
N VAL A 111 22.35 5.25 -7.85
CA VAL A 111 22.49 5.22 -6.39
C VAL A 111 23.81 5.86 -5.96
N ASP A 112 23.77 6.69 -4.93
CA ASP A 112 24.96 7.32 -4.35
C ASP A 112 25.83 6.28 -3.62
N SER A 113 26.79 5.72 -4.34
CA SER A 113 27.66 4.66 -3.80
C SER A 113 28.53 5.14 -2.64
N ALA A 114 28.89 6.41 -2.61
CA ALA A 114 29.75 6.98 -1.57
C ALA A 114 28.97 7.09 -0.25
N VAL A 115 27.77 7.67 -0.30
CA VAL A 115 26.90 7.80 0.88
C VAL A 115 26.43 6.42 1.37
N ILE A 116 26.05 5.50 0.48
CA ILE A 116 25.68 4.14 0.88
C ILE A 116 26.86 3.44 1.60
N GLN A 117 28.09 3.64 1.13
CA GLN A 117 29.26 3.05 1.78
C GLN A 117 29.55 3.71 3.13
N GLU A 118 29.46 5.03 3.24
CA GLU A 118 29.60 5.78 4.50
C GLU A 118 28.57 5.33 5.56
N LEU A 119 27.30 5.25 5.18
CA LEU A 119 26.23 4.75 6.05
C LEU A 119 26.47 3.29 6.45
N ARG A 120 26.94 2.44 5.53
CA ARG A 120 27.28 1.04 5.83
C ARG A 120 28.45 0.96 6.83
N ASP A 121 29.45 1.81 6.69
CA ASP A 121 30.64 1.84 7.55
C ASP A 121 30.35 2.31 8.98
N SER A 122 29.20 2.95 9.22
CA SER A 122 28.70 3.19 10.59
C SER A 122 28.42 1.89 11.36
N GLY A 123 28.25 0.76 10.67
CA GLY A 123 27.90 -0.53 11.27
C GLY A 123 26.47 -0.62 11.80
N LYS A 124 25.62 0.38 11.50
CA LYS A 124 24.23 0.46 12.01
C LYS A 124 23.17 0.00 11.02
N PHE A 125 23.54 -0.14 9.75
CA PHE A 125 22.62 -0.53 8.69
C PHE A 125 22.87 -1.96 8.23
N ALA A 126 21.79 -2.71 8.04
CA ALA A 126 21.83 -3.99 7.35
C ALA A 126 21.88 -3.79 5.81
N ASP A 127 22.13 -4.85 5.05
CA ASP A 127 21.89 -4.85 3.61
C ASP A 127 20.50 -5.42 3.32
N ILE A 128 19.75 -4.79 2.41
CA ILE A 128 18.46 -5.31 1.95
C ILE A 128 18.73 -6.57 1.11
N PRO A 129 18.07 -7.72 1.37
CA PRO A 129 18.13 -8.87 0.48
C PRO A 129 17.60 -8.48 -0.91
N SER A 130 18.30 -8.83 -1.99
CA SER A 130 18.00 -8.29 -3.33
C SER A 130 16.59 -8.64 -3.82
N ASP A 131 16.09 -9.83 -3.50
CA ASP A 131 14.71 -10.25 -3.82
C ASP A 131 13.65 -9.50 -2.99
N LYS A 132 14.04 -8.97 -1.82
CA LYS A 132 13.19 -8.15 -0.97
C LYS A 132 13.19 -6.70 -1.41
N ASP A 133 14.34 -6.20 -1.85
CA ASP A 133 14.48 -4.88 -2.43
C ASP A 133 13.58 -4.73 -3.66
N VAL A 134 13.68 -5.67 -4.61
CA VAL A 134 12.82 -5.70 -5.81
C VAL A 134 11.34 -5.75 -5.42
N ARG A 135 10.93 -6.65 -4.51
CA ARG A 135 9.51 -6.77 -4.11
C ARG A 135 8.97 -5.62 -3.27
N GLU A 136 9.82 -4.72 -2.78
CA GLU A 136 9.40 -3.63 -1.90
C GLU A 136 8.92 -2.44 -2.74
N HIS A 137 7.67 -2.01 -2.52
CA HIS A 137 7.07 -0.94 -3.30
C HIS A 137 7.29 0.44 -2.66
N SER A 138 7.49 0.52 -1.34
CA SER A 138 7.51 1.81 -0.64
C SER A 138 8.60 2.76 -1.11
N LEU A 139 9.74 2.24 -1.58
CA LEU A 139 10.79 3.03 -2.22
C LEU A 139 10.46 3.31 -3.69
N GLU A 140 9.96 2.30 -4.41
CA GLU A 140 9.73 2.34 -5.86
C GLU A 140 8.65 3.35 -6.26
N MET A 141 7.59 3.48 -5.46
CA MET A 141 6.48 4.39 -5.74
C MET A 141 6.87 5.86 -5.80
N HIS A 142 8.05 6.22 -5.29
CA HIS A 142 8.57 7.58 -5.37
C HIS A 142 9.44 7.83 -6.60
N LEU A 143 9.95 6.78 -7.25
CA LEU A 143 10.99 6.92 -8.27
C LEU A 143 10.49 7.56 -9.57
N PRO A 144 9.31 7.22 -10.12
CA PRO A 144 8.82 7.92 -11.30
C PRO A 144 8.56 9.40 -11.04
N TYR A 145 8.05 9.76 -9.85
CA TYR A 145 7.86 11.15 -9.46
C TYR A 145 9.18 11.90 -9.27
N VAL A 146 10.16 11.28 -8.60
CA VAL A 146 11.52 11.83 -8.47
C VAL A 146 12.09 12.09 -9.86
N TYR A 147 12.11 11.07 -10.74
CA TYR A 147 12.62 11.20 -12.09
C TYR A 147 11.93 12.35 -12.85
N LYS A 148 10.59 12.41 -12.79
CA LYS A 148 9.80 13.45 -13.46
C LYS A 148 10.15 14.85 -12.96
N ARG A 149 10.34 15.02 -11.64
CA ARG A 149 10.74 16.31 -11.07
C ARG A 149 12.18 16.67 -11.39
N LEU A 150 13.08 15.70 -11.51
CA LEU A 150 14.45 15.91 -11.99
C LEU A 150 14.46 16.37 -13.45
N GLU A 151 13.68 15.72 -14.33
CA GLU A 151 13.53 16.13 -15.73
C GLU A 151 13.01 17.57 -15.87
N GLN A 152 12.10 17.99 -14.99
CA GLN A 152 11.58 19.36 -14.97
C GLN A 152 12.56 20.40 -14.40
N THR A 153 13.61 19.97 -13.70
CA THR A 153 14.54 20.85 -12.97
C THR A 153 15.91 20.93 -13.65
N PHE A 154 16.39 19.84 -14.23
CA PHE A 154 17.73 19.69 -14.80
C PHE A 154 17.67 19.50 -16.31
N THR A 155 18.62 20.12 -17.03
CA THR A 155 18.67 20.10 -18.50
C THR A 155 19.16 18.77 -19.07
N SER A 156 19.98 18.04 -18.31
CA SER A 156 20.59 16.79 -18.75
C SER A 156 20.45 15.69 -17.70
N MET A 157 20.21 14.46 -18.17
CA MET A 157 20.22 13.24 -17.37
C MET A 157 21.56 13.01 -16.64
N THR A 158 22.66 13.54 -17.17
CA THR A 158 23.98 13.45 -16.53
C THR A 158 24.10 14.30 -15.27
N ASP A 159 23.25 15.31 -15.15
CA ASP A 159 23.24 16.25 -14.02
C ASP A 159 22.22 15.82 -12.96
N PHE A 160 21.54 14.69 -13.17
CA PHE A 160 20.56 14.19 -12.22
C PHE A 160 21.23 13.88 -10.87
N PRO A 161 20.64 14.36 -9.76
CA PRO A 161 20.97 13.92 -8.42
C PRO A 161 21.01 12.40 -8.29
N THR A 162 21.99 11.89 -7.55
CA THR A 162 21.99 10.49 -7.13
C THR A 162 20.89 10.25 -6.10
N ILE A 163 20.41 9.01 -6.00
CA ILE A 163 19.44 8.63 -4.97
C ILE A 163 20.11 7.85 -3.83
N VAL A 164 19.54 7.97 -2.62
CA VAL A 164 19.94 7.20 -1.43
C VAL A 164 18.72 6.45 -0.89
N PRO A 165 18.43 5.24 -1.38
CA PRO A 165 17.32 4.43 -0.90
C PRO A 165 17.65 3.82 0.46
N ILE A 166 16.81 4.08 1.46
CA ILE A 166 16.94 3.49 2.80
C ILE A 166 15.61 2.84 3.18
N LEU A 167 15.66 1.54 3.45
CA LEU A 167 14.51 0.81 3.97
C LEU A 167 14.54 0.84 5.49
N ILE A 168 13.44 1.27 6.10
CA ILE A 168 13.31 1.47 7.54
C ILE A 168 12.28 0.47 8.07
N GLY A 169 12.73 -0.40 8.97
CA GLY A 169 11.91 -1.43 9.59
C GLY A 169 11.35 -0.98 10.94
N ASP A 170 11.06 -1.98 11.77
CA ASP A 170 10.61 -1.79 13.14
C ASP A 170 11.73 -1.15 13.99
N ASN A 171 11.40 0.01 14.56
CA ASN A 171 12.26 0.79 15.43
C ASN A 171 11.45 1.25 16.65
N ASN A 172 12.14 1.50 17.77
CA ASN A 172 11.59 2.25 18.89
C ASN A 172 12.08 3.70 18.91
N GLY A 173 11.46 4.56 19.73
CA GLY A 173 11.83 5.97 19.79
C GLY A 173 13.33 6.26 20.00
N PRO A 174 14.03 5.56 20.92
CA PRO A 174 15.48 5.69 21.03
C PRO A 174 16.26 5.31 19.76
N GLN A 175 15.87 4.25 19.05
CA GLN A 175 16.48 3.84 17.78
C GLN A 175 16.20 4.84 16.66
N GLU A 176 14.98 5.37 16.58
CA GLU A 176 14.62 6.44 15.63
C GLU A 176 15.51 7.67 15.84
N LYS A 177 15.76 8.05 17.10
CA LYS A 177 16.72 9.12 17.44
C LYS A 177 18.16 8.81 17.10
N GLU A 178 18.59 7.55 17.18
CA GLU A 178 19.93 7.13 16.77
C GLU A 178 20.11 7.27 15.26
N PHE A 179 19.18 6.75 14.46
CA PHE A 179 19.22 6.91 13.00
C PHE A 179 19.02 8.37 12.57
N GLY A 180 18.15 9.12 13.25
CA GLY A 180 17.95 10.54 12.99
C GLY A 180 19.25 11.34 13.14
N LYS A 181 20.05 11.05 14.19
CA LYS A 181 21.39 11.64 14.35
C LYS A 181 22.36 11.29 13.23
N LEU A 182 22.32 10.06 12.72
CA LEU A 182 23.17 9.64 11.59
C LEU A 182 22.77 10.34 10.28
N LEU A 183 21.47 10.63 10.10
CA LEU A 183 20.98 11.30 8.89
C LEU A 183 20.99 12.83 8.98
N ALA A 184 21.08 13.41 10.19
CA ALA A 184 21.08 14.85 10.41
C ALA A 184 22.14 15.63 9.59
N PRO A 185 23.41 15.17 9.43
CA PRO A 185 24.38 15.87 8.60
C PRO A 185 23.96 15.99 7.13
N TYR A 186 23.39 14.94 6.55
CA TYR A 186 22.86 14.98 5.19
C TYR A 186 21.62 15.86 5.10
N LEU A 187 20.78 15.85 6.15
CA LEU A 187 19.64 16.73 6.25
C LEU A 187 20.05 18.20 6.49
N ALA A 188 21.25 18.49 6.99
CA ALA A 188 21.76 19.86 7.09
C ALA A 188 22.26 20.38 5.74
N ASP A 189 22.81 19.50 4.90
CA ASP A 189 23.38 19.83 3.60
C ASP A 189 22.32 20.45 2.66
N PRO A 190 22.54 21.68 2.13
CA PRO A 190 21.60 22.33 1.21
C PRO A 190 21.50 21.63 -0.15
N GLU A 191 22.43 20.74 -0.49
CA GLU A 191 22.44 19.98 -1.75
C GLU A 191 21.74 18.62 -1.63
N THR A 192 20.99 18.39 -0.56
CA THR A 192 20.30 17.13 -0.30
C THR A 192 18.80 17.34 -0.10
N ALA A 193 18.00 16.51 -0.78
CA ALA A 193 16.56 16.40 -0.58
C ALA A 193 16.17 15.05 0.03
N PHE A 194 15.02 14.99 0.69
CA PHE A 194 14.46 13.83 1.37
C PHE A 194 13.01 13.62 0.97
N VAL A 195 12.71 12.42 0.50
CA VAL A 195 11.36 11.90 0.27
C VAL A 195 11.08 10.86 1.34
N VAL A 196 10.11 11.14 2.20
CA VAL A 196 9.68 10.27 3.29
C VAL A 196 8.38 9.59 2.88
N SER A 197 8.44 8.28 2.73
CA SER A 197 7.34 7.47 2.21
C SER A 197 6.37 7.08 3.31
N SER A 198 5.11 7.51 3.22
CA SER A 198 4.07 7.07 4.17
C SER A 198 2.66 7.26 3.62
N ASP A 199 1.88 6.18 3.66
CA ASP A 199 0.43 6.23 3.82
C ASP A 199 0.08 6.40 5.31
N PHE A 200 -1.14 6.84 5.60
CA PHE A 200 -1.64 7.08 6.95
C PHE A 200 -2.58 5.95 7.39
N CYS A 201 -3.77 6.23 7.94
CA CYS A 201 -4.60 5.20 8.50
C CYS A 201 -4.99 4.13 7.45
N HIS A 202 -4.76 2.87 7.79
CA HIS A 202 -5.33 1.71 7.12
C HIS A 202 -6.48 1.19 8.00
N TRP A 203 -7.72 1.47 7.59
CA TRP A 203 -8.91 1.17 8.40
C TRP A 203 -9.71 0.01 7.80
N GLY A 204 -10.16 -0.91 8.65
CA GLY A 204 -11.06 -2.00 8.26
C GLY A 204 -10.62 -3.36 8.78
N TYR A 205 -11.46 -4.37 8.53
CA TYR A 205 -11.22 -5.75 8.98
C TYR A 205 -9.89 -6.32 8.48
N ARG A 206 -9.49 -5.96 7.26
CA ARG A 206 -8.25 -6.44 6.62
C ARG A 206 -6.98 -5.97 7.34
N PHE A 207 -7.09 -4.91 8.13
CA PHE A 207 -5.96 -4.28 8.83
C PHE A 207 -6.04 -4.48 10.35
N ASP A 208 -7.04 -5.22 10.83
CA ASP A 208 -7.33 -5.38 12.26
C ASP A 208 -7.38 -4.05 13.04
N TYR A 209 -7.83 -2.99 12.36
CA TYR A 209 -7.85 -1.64 12.90
C TYR A 209 -9.16 -0.93 12.53
N ARG A 210 -10.06 -0.83 13.51
CA ARG A 210 -11.39 -0.23 13.34
C ARG A 210 -11.83 0.58 14.56
N PRO A 211 -11.02 1.56 15.00
CA PRO A 211 -11.51 2.50 16.00
C PRO A 211 -12.78 3.16 15.45
N PHE A 212 -13.79 3.27 16.32
CA PHE A 212 -15.07 3.85 16.00
C PHE A 212 -15.65 4.50 17.25
N THR A 213 -16.05 5.76 17.11
CA THR A 213 -16.79 6.48 18.14
C THR A 213 -18.25 6.60 17.71
N LYS A 214 -19.17 6.09 18.52
CA LYS A 214 -20.61 6.13 18.23
C LYS A 214 -21.09 7.59 18.11
N GLY A 215 -21.76 7.91 17.00
CA GLY A 215 -22.35 9.24 16.78
C GLY A 215 -21.64 10.12 15.74
N SER A 216 -20.48 9.72 15.24
CA SER A 216 -19.79 10.36 14.11
C SER A 216 -19.72 9.41 12.91
N PRO A 217 -19.78 9.90 11.66
CA PRO A 217 -19.43 9.09 10.49
C PRO A 217 -18.02 8.49 10.64
N ILE A 218 -17.85 7.24 10.23
CA ILE A 218 -16.58 6.50 10.39
C ILE A 218 -15.44 7.26 9.70
N HIS A 219 -15.64 7.73 8.48
CA HIS A 219 -14.64 8.49 7.73
C HIS A 219 -14.21 9.80 8.39
N GLU A 220 -15.07 10.45 9.18
CA GLU A 220 -14.68 11.65 9.94
C GLU A 220 -13.88 11.30 11.20
N HIS A 221 -14.18 10.17 11.83
CA HIS A 221 -13.35 9.67 12.93
C HIS A 221 -11.96 9.24 12.44
N ILE A 222 -11.87 8.63 11.26
CA ILE A 222 -10.57 8.29 10.66
C ILE A 222 -9.79 9.56 10.35
N LYS A 223 -10.45 10.56 9.74
CA LYS A 223 -9.85 11.87 9.49
C LYS A 223 -9.31 12.49 10.77
N ASP A 224 -10.08 12.45 11.86
CA ASP A 224 -9.64 12.95 13.17
C ASP A 224 -8.38 12.23 13.67
N ILE A 225 -8.32 10.91 13.57
CA ILE A 225 -7.13 10.13 13.96
C ILE A 225 -5.91 10.47 13.10
N ASP A 226 -6.08 10.62 11.78
CA ASP A 226 -5.02 11.02 10.87
C ASP A 226 -4.54 12.45 11.17
N HIS A 227 -5.47 13.38 11.34
CA HIS A 227 -5.16 14.76 11.69
C HIS A 227 -4.44 14.86 13.03
N GLN A 228 -4.79 14.05 14.03
CA GLN A 228 -4.04 14.00 15.28
C GLN A 228 -2.57 13.54 15.09
N ALA A 229 -2.31 12.61 14.16
CA ALA A 229 -0.96 12.22 13.81
C ALA A 229 -0.24 13.33 13.03
N MET A 230 -0.93 13.98 12.08
CA MET A 230 -0.43 15.12 11.33
C MET A 230 -0.06 16.29 12.26
N ASP A 231 -0.94 16.68 13.17
CA ASP A 231 -0.72 17.76 14.15
C ASP A 231 0.52 17.47 15.02
N ALA A 232 0.72 16.21 15.41
CA ALA A 232 1.91 15.81 16.16
C ALA A 232 3.19 15.93 15.33
N ILE A 233 3.13 15.62 14.03
CA ILE A 233 4.24 15.80 13.09
C ILE A 233 4.53 17.30 12.87
N GLU A 234 3.51 18.12 12.65
CA GLU A 234 3.64 19.59 12.48
C GLU A 234 4.14 20.28 13.75
N GLY A 235 3.84 19.70 14.93
CA GLY A 235 4.37 20.14 16.21
C GLY A 235 5.90 20.08 16.30
N GLY A 236 6.54 19.24 15.48
CA GLY A 236 7.99 19.15 15.35
C GLY A 236 8.70 18.44 16.50
N LYS A 237 7.95 17.77 17.39
CA LYS A 237 8.48 17.00 18.52
C LYS A 237 8.28 15.52 18.26
N HIS A 238 9.38 14.81 18.10
CA HIS A 238 9.40 13.37 17.85
C HIS A 238 8.60 12.59 18.91
N ASP A 239 8.82 12.91 20.18
CA ASP A 239 8.19 12.17 21.30
C ASP A 239 6.68 12.37 21.35
N ASP A 240 6.17 13.51 20.89
CA ASP A 240 4.72 13.77 20.79
C ASP A 240 4.08 12.91 19.69
N PHE A 241 4.78 12.71 18.57
CA PHE A 241 4.34 11.80 17.51
C PHE A 241 4.36 10.33 17.96
N VAL A 242 5.42 9.90 18.64
CA VAL A 242 5.49 8.54 19.22
C VAL A 242 4.37 8.32 20.25
N ALA A 243 4.13 9.31 21.12
CA ALA A 243 3.04 9.25 22.11
C ALA A 243 1.66 9.22 21.43
N ASN A 244 1.47 9.99 20.34
CA ASN A 244 0.25 9.96 19.55
C ASN A 244 -0.03 8.55 19.02
N LEU A 245 0.93 7.93 18.34
CA LEU A 245 0.78 6.58 17.79
C LEU A 245 0.54 5.55 18.89
N ALA A 246 1.21 5.68 20.04
CA ALA A 246 1.00 4.79 21.18
C ALA A 246 -0.44 4.88 21.73
N ARG A 247 -1.03 6.07 21.71
CA ARG A 247 -2.40 6.34 22.19
C ARG A 247 -3.46 5.93 21.17
N THR A 248 -3.33 6.37 19.91
CA THR A 248 -4.33 6.16 18.86
C THR A 248 -4.26 4.76 18.26
N LYS A 249 -3.07 4.13 18.30
CA LYS A 249 -2.74 2.92 17.56
C LYS A 249 -2.90 3.08 16.04
N ASN A 250 -2.80 4.33 15.54
CA ASN A 250 -2.96 4.61 14.11
C ASN A 250 -1.97 3.79 13.27
N THR A 251 -2.47 3.25 12.16
CA THR A 251 -1.77 2.30 11.29
C THR A 251 -0.93 2.98 10.21
N VAL A 252 -0.37 4.15 10.54
CA VAL A 252 0.57 4.89 9.68
C VAL A 252 1.74 3.98 9.31
N CYS A 253 1.86 3.61 8.04
CA CYS A 253 2.83 2.61 7.60
C CYS A 253 4.26 3.16 7.63
N GLY A 254 4.45 4.43 7.27
CA GLY A 254 5.72 5.14 7.31
C GLY A 254 6.04 5.80 8.66
N ARG A 255 5.41 5.36 9.76
CA ARG A 255 5.65 5.92 11.11
C ARG A 255 7.14 5.96 11.49
N HIS A 256 7.91 4.94 11.12
CA HIS A 256 9.34 4.87 11.45
C HIS A 256 10.19 5.77 10.55
N PRO A 257 10.01 5.80 9.21
CA PRO A 257 10.59 6.85 8.37
C PRO A 257 10.31 8.27 8.86
N ILE A 258 9.05 8.58 9.19
CA ILE A 258 8.65 9.88 9.74
C ILE A 258 9.37 10.15 11.06
N GLY A 259 9.37 9.19 12.00
CA GLY A 259 10.06 9.30 13.28
C GLY A 259 11.55 9.58 13.13
N VAL A 260 12.25 8.83 12.28
CA VAL A 260 13.67 9.05 11.98
C VAL A 260 13.92 10.45 11.42
N THR A 261 13.09 10.92 10.49
CA THR A 261 13.21 12.28 9.94
C THR A 261 12.92 13.36 10.98
N MET A 262 11.86 13.20 11.79
CA MET A 262 11.56 14.14 12.88
C MET A 262 12.71 14.21 13.89
N ALA A 263 13.31 13.07 14.26
CA ALA A 263 14.44 13.06 15.16
C ALA A 263 15.69 13.72 14.54
N ALA A 264 15.92 13.58 13.24
CA ALA A 264 16.98 14.31 12.53
C ALA A 264 16.74 15.83 12.58
N LEU A 265 15.50 16.27 12.34
CA LEU A 265 15.12 17.69 12.42
C LEU A 265 15.28 18.25 13.84
N GLU A 266 15.01 17.46 14.89
CA GLU A 266 15.25 17.85 16.28
C GLU A 266 16.74 18.08 16.58
N VAL A 267 17.64 17.28 15.98
CA VAL A 267 19.09 17.49 16.11
C VAL A 267 19.46 18.85 15.51
N LEU A 268 18.96 19.14 14.29
CA LEU A 268 19.24 20.41 13.61
C LEU A 268 18.60 21.63 14.29
N ALA A 269 17.49 21.44 15.00
CA ALA A 269 16.82 22.50 15.76
C ALA A 269 17.56 22.86 17.05
N LYS A 270 18.31 21.94 17.66
CA LYS A 270 19.12 22.23 18.85
C LYS A 270 20.36 23.06 18.55
N ASP A 271 20.88 22.93 17.33
CA ASP A 271 22.10 23.63 16.88
C ASP A 271 21.80 25.02 16.29
N ASN A 272 20.53 25.37 16.03
CA ASN A 272 20.11 26.65 15.45
C ASN A 272 19.01 27.31 16.30
N SER A 273 19.14 28.60 16.62
CA SER A 273 18.15 29.40 17.37
C SER A 273 16.83 29.67 16.63
N GLU A 274 16.58 28.98 15.52
CA GLU A 274 15.46 29.20 14.60
C GLU A 274 14.57 27.96 14.56
N GLU A 275 13.94 27.63 15.69
CA GLU A 275 13.05 26.45 15.90
C GLU A 275 11.94 26.31 14.85
N ALA A 276 11.60 27.39 14.14
CA ALA A 276 10.62 27.36 13.07
C ALA A 276 11.12 26.54 11.86
N LYS A 277 12.35 26.71 11.38
CA LYS A 277 12.82 26.22 10.06
C LYS A 277 12.79 24.70 9.83
N ASN A 278 12.53 23.91 10.87
CA ASN A 278 12.68 22.46 10.88
C ASN A 278 11.37 21.72 11.21
N ARG A 279 10.20 22.25 10.83
CA ARG A 279 8.94 21.56 11.09
C ARG A 279 8.35 20.99 9.82
N PHE A 280 7.06 20.74 9.85
CA PHE A 280 6.31 20.14 8.77
C PHE A 280 5.00 20.92 8.64
N LYS A 281 4.43 20.97 7.44
CA LYS A 281 3.08 21.47 7.21
C LYS A 281 2.40 20.72 6.07
N PHE A 282 1.33 20.00 6.39
CA PHE A 282 0.56 19.25 5.41
C PHE A 282 -0.16 20.19 4.42
N VAL A 283 -0.14 19.81 3.14
CA VAL A 283 -0.74 20.57 2.03
C VAL A 283 -2.00 19.95 1.49
N GLN A 284 -2.07 18.63 1.56
CA GLN A 284 -3.18 17.91 1.01
C GLN A 284 -3.48 16.68 1.86
N TYR A 285 -4.77 16.41 2.02
CA TYR A 285 -5.29 15.20 2.64
C TYR A 285 -6.31 14.56 1.70
N GLN A 286 -6.06 13.31 1.33
CA GLN A 286 -6.93 12.56 0.44
C GLN A 286 -7.28 11.19 1.01
N ARG A 287 -8.37 10.67 0.46
CA ARG A 287 -9.09 9.55 1.03
C ARG A 287 -9.50 8.60 -0.10
N SER A 288 -9.07 7.32 -0.09
CA SER A 288 -9.43 6.32 -1.12
C SER A 288 -10.95 6.09 -1.27
N ASP A 289 -11.71 6.03 -0.16
CA ASP A 289 -13.18 5.90 -0.18
C ASP A 289 -13.82 6.31 1.16
N LEU A 290 -14.97 7.00 1.15
CA LEU A 290 -15.67 7.46 2.36
C LEU A 290 -16.39 6.32 3.08
N VAL A 291 -15.68 5.59 3.96
CA VAL A 291 -16.28 4.52 4.77
C VAL A 291 -17.50 5.00 5.56
N GLN A 292 -18.64 4.36 5.33
CA GLN A 292 -19.92 4.69 5.97
C GLN A 292 -20.38 3.61 6.96
N ASP A 293 -19.98 2.35 6.76
CA ASP A 293 -20.38 1.22 7.58
C ASP A 293 -19.19 0.34 8.01
N MET A 294 -19.44 -0.52 8.99
CA MET A 294 -18.42 -1.37 9.61
C MET A 294 -17.88 -2.47 8.71
N GLY A 295 -18.53 -2.76 7.58
CA GLY A 295 -18.11 -3.74 6.57
C GLY A 295 -17.12 -3.18 5.54
N GLY A 296 -16.98 -1.85 5.44
CA GLY A 296 -16.04 -1.20 4.54
C GLY A 296 -14.57 -1.37 4.93
N SER A 297 -13.65 -1.03 4.01
CA SER A 297 -12.22 -0.90 4.27
C SER A 297 -11.63 0.20 3.42
N SER A 298 -10.72 1.01 3.96
CA SER A 298 -10.07 2.11 3.25
C SER A 298 -8.57 2.20 3.56
N LYS A 299 -7.81 2.79 2.64
CA LYS A 299 -6.41 3.20 2.81
C LYS A 299 -6.35 4.71 2.65
N TRP A 300 -5.52 5.41 3.43
CA TRP A 300 -5.53 6.87 3.45
C TRP A 300 -4.14 7.47 3.29
N GLU A 301 -4.10 8.69 2.76
CA GLU A 301 -2.89 9.31 2.23
C GLU A 301 -2.83 10.77 2.67
N VAL A 302 -1.65 11.23 3.10
CA VAL A 302 -1.43 12.62 3.51
C VAL A 302 -0.08 13.09 2.97
N ASP A 303 -0.01 14.35 2.55
CA ASP A 303 1.16 14.95 1.90
C ASP A 303 1.59 16.29 2.54
N ASN A 304 2.91 16.53 2.65
CA ASN A 304 3.56 17.60 3.42
C ASN A 304 4.58 18.48 2.66
N ARG A 305 4.57 19.80 2.97
CA ARG A 305 5.47 20.86 2.46
C ARG A 305 6.87 20.82 3.08
N GLY A 306 7.87 21.14 2.25
CA GLY A 306 9.12 21.74 2.72
C GLY A 306 9.03 23.26 2.88
N TRP A 307 10.02 23.83 3.56
CA TRP A 307 10.03 25.16 4.19
C TRP A 307 10.55 26.31 3.32
N ASP A 308 10.13 27.56 3.64
CA ASP A 308 10.92 28.76 3.36
C ASP A 308 10.72 29.94 4.35
N LEU A 309 11.68 30.87 4.34
CA LEU A 309 11.91 32.00 5.25
C LEU A 309 11.00 33.25 5.10
N TYR A 310 10.89 34.00 6.21
CA TYR A 310 10.08 35.20 6.59
C TYR A 310 10.44 36.56 5.91
N PRO A 311 9.60 37.65 6.01
CA PRO A 311 9.43 38.48 7.23
C PRO A 311 8.05 39.13 7.57
N ARG A 312 7.71 39.09 8.88
CA ARG A 312 6.81 39.94 9.74
C ARG A 312 5.30 39.98 9.40
N VAL A 313 4.35 39.79 10.35
CA VAL A 313 3.90 40.74 11.40
C VAL A 313 3.22 40.06 12.62
N ALA A 314 3.58 40.60 13.79
CA ALA A 314 3.03 40.68 15.16
C ALA A 314 1.68 40.06 15.66
N GLN A 315 1.73 39.76 16.98
CA GLN A 315 0.67 39.64 18.02
C GLN A 315 -0.20 38.36 17.95
N GLN A 316 -0.33 37.54 19.00
CA GLN A 316 -0.62 37.90 20.41
C GLN A 316 -0.33 36.72 21.37
N ILE A 317 0.32 37.00 22.49
CA ILE A 317 0.46 36.13 23.68
C ILE A 317 -0.71 36.40 24.64
N LYS A 318 -1.29 35.35 25.25
CA LYS A 318 -1.90 35.24 26.60
C LYS A 318 -2.74 33.94 26.62
N GLN A 319 -2.78 33.03 27.58
CA GLN A 319 -2.30 32.81 28.96
C GLN A 319 -2.27 31.27 29.12
N MET A 320 -1.36 30.65 29.88
CA MET A 320 -1.62 30.23 31.27
C MET A 320 -0.30 29.79 31.92
N SER A 321 -0.16 30.17 33.19
CA SER A 321 0.95 29.88 34.09
C SER A 321 0.90 28.47 34.70
N PRO A 322 2.01 27.97 35.26
CA PRO A 322 2.11 26.64 35.86
C PRO A 322 1.91 26.65 37.39
N GLU A 323 1.03 25.79 37.88
CA GLU A 323 0.80 25.32 39.26
C GLU A 323 0.12 23.94 39.05
N GLU A 324 0.44 22.81 39.67
CA GLU A 324 0.89 22.53 41.03
C GLU A 324 1.76 21.26 41.09
N THR A 325 2.57 21.23 42.14
CA THR A 325 3.50 20.18 42.58
C THR A 325 2.76 19.08 43.36
N GLU A 326 3.35 17.88 43.37
CA GLU A 326 3.25 16.83 44.39
C GLU A 326 1.88 16.19 44.71
N ARG A 327 1.77 14.89 44.37
CA ARG A 327 1.31 13.91 45.36
C ARG A 327 1.88 12.51 45.08
N SER A 328 2.77 12.10 45.97
CA SER A 328 3.16 10.71 46.24
C SER A 328 1.96 9.91 46.75
N HIS A 329 1.73 8.71 46.21
CA HIS A 329 1.10 7.63 46.96
C HIS A 329 1.68 6.28 46.51
N ASP A 330 2.24 5.59 47.50
CA ASP A 330 2.56 4.17 47.51
C ASP A 330 1.36 3.34 47.04
N GLU A 331 1.61 2.39 46.14
CA GLU A 331 0.81 1.18 46.09
C GLU A 331 1.70 -0.01 45.74
N GLN A 332 2.06 -0.77 46.77
CA GLN A 332 2.66 -2.09 46.67
C GLN A 332 1.66 -3.05 46.05
N SER A 333 1.96 -3.55 44.86
CA SER A 333 1.24 -4.68 44.27
C SER A 333 1.96 -6.00 44.64
N PRO A 334 1.25 -7.00 45.20
CA PRO A 334 1.87 -8.23 45.67
C PRO A 334 2.32 -9.14 44.51
N LEU A 335 3.54 -9.66 44.66
CA LEU A 335 4.16 -10.68 43.80
C LEU A 335 3.30 -11.96 43.76
N LEU A 336 2.80 -12.31 42.58
CA LEU A 336 2.24 -13.63 42.30
C LEU A 336 3.37 -14.62 41.94
N PRO A 337 3.32 -15.88 42.43
CA PRO A 337 4.37 -16.85 42.18
C PRO A 337 4.37 -17.37 40.73
N SER A 338 5.57 -17.58 40.22
CA SER A 338 5.86 -18.22 38.93
C SER A 338 5.31 -19.65 38.91
N ALA A 339 4.29 -19.89 38.10
CA ALA A 339 3.83 -21.23 37.75
C ALA A 339 4.47 -21.64 36.42
N ALA A 340 5.26 -22.71 36.46
CA ALA A 340 5.79 -23.37 35.27
C ALA A 340 4.64 -23.85 34.38
N GLY A 341 4.52 -23.30 33.17
CA GLY A 341 3.57 -23.77 32.17
C GLY A 341 3.97 -25.15 31.64
N PRO A 342 2.99 -26.01 31.27
CA PRO A 342 3.28 -27.33 30.71
C PRO A 342 3.95 -27.20 29.34
N SER A 343 4.89 -28.11 29.06
CA SER A 343 5.62 -28.25 27.81
C SER A 343 4.70 -28.23 26.58
N PRO A 344 5.11 -27.61 25.46
CA PRO A 344 4.31 -27.58 24.25
C PRO A 344 4.09 -29.01 23.71
N LYS A 345 2.82 -29.36 23.45
CA LYS A 345 2.45 -30.57 22.70
C LYS A 345 3.12 -30.53 21.31
N PRO A 346 3.57 -31.67 20.77
CA PRO A 346 4.12 -31.73 19.42
C PRO A 346 3.08 -31.25 18.40
N ALA A 347 3.52 -30.45 17.44
CA ALA A 347 2.70 -29.98 16.33
C ALA A 347 2.05 -31.17 15.58
N PRO A 348 0.79 -31.06 15.12
CA PRO A 348 0.19 -32.11 14.31
C PRO A 348 0.93 -32.27 12.99
N ALA A 349 1.02 -33.53 12.55
CA ALA A 349 1.75 -34.01 11.39
C ALA A 349 1.45 -33.25 10.08
N ASP A 350 2.49 -33.17 9.25
CA ASP A 350 2.55 -32.74 7.86
C ASP A 350 1.20 -32.81 7.11
N SER A 351 0.62 -31.65 6.78
CA SER A 351 -0.64 -31.52 6.05
C SER A 351 -0.42 -31.43 4.54
N SER A 352 0.53 -32.22 4.01
CA SER A 352 0.81 -32.27 2.58
C SER A 352 -0.37 -32.93 1.82
N PRO A 353 -0.83 -32.36 0.69
CA PRO A 353 -1.98 -32.90 -0.06
C PRO A 353 -1.63 -34.26 -0.67
N THR A 354 -2.57 -35.21 -0.57
CA THR A 354 -2.40 -36.55 -1.14
C THR A 354 -2.32 -36.51 -2.68
N PRO A 355 -1.70 -37.52 -3.35
CA PRO A 355 -1.62 -37.56 -4.81
C PRO A 355 -2.96 -37.45 -5.55
N SER A 356 -4.04 -37.96 -4.95
CA SER A 356 -5.41 -37.84 -5.51
C SER A 356 -5.96 -36.41 -5.39
N GLN A 357 -5.59 -35.68 -4.34
CA GLN A 357 -5.92 -34.27 -4.16
C GLN A 357 -5.14 -33.41 -5.15
N LEU A 358 -3.84 -33.64 -5.32
CA LEU A 358 -3.01 -32.97 -6.31
C LEU A 358 -3.55 -33.12 -7.74
N ARG A 359 -3.96 -34.34 -8.13
CA ARG A 359 -4.62 -34.59 -9.43
C ARG A 359 -5.92 -33.82 -9.58
N THR A 360 -6.75 -33.79 -8.54
CA THR A 360 -8.03 -33.06 -8.56
C THR A 360 -7.79 -31.55 -8.72
N MET A 361 -6.82 -31.00 -7.99
CA MET A 361 -6.43 -29.59 -8.06
C MET A 361 -5.91 -29.23 -9.45
N ALA A 362 -5.07 -30.08 -10.04
CA ALA A 362 -4.55 -29.88 -11.39
C ALA A 362 -5.69 -29.86 -12.44
N ILE A 363 -6.64 -30.81 -12.37
CA ILE A 363 -7.77 -30.86 -13.31
C ILE A 363 -8.65 -29.61 -13.17
N LEU A 364 -9.03 -29.23 -11.95
CA LEU A 364 -9.87 -28.05 -11.73
C LEU A 364 -9.17 -26.76 -12.17
N SER A 365 -7.87 -26.62 -11.87
CA SER A 365 -7.09 -25.43 -12.26
C SER A 365 -6.97 -25.32 -13.78
N THR A 366 -6.68 -26.43 -14.47
CA THR A 366 -6.59 -26.48 -15.93
C THR A 366 -7.92 -26.12 -16.58
N LEU A 367 -9.02 -26.72 -16.12
CA LEU A 367 -10.35 -26.42 -16.65
C LEU A 367 -10.73 -24.97 -16.40
N ALA A 368 -10.46 -24.45 -15.20
CA ALA A 368 -10.73 -23.06 -14.87
C ALA A 368 -9.92 -22.09 -15.74
N ALA A 369 -8.63 -22.36 -16.00
CA ALA A 369 -7.82 -21.57 -16.92
C ALA A 369 -8.37 -21.58 -18.36
N ILE A 370 -8.82 -22.75 -18.85
CA ILE A 370 -9.44 -22.87 -20.19
C ILE A 370 -10.75 -22.07 -20.25
N TYR A 371 -11.62 -22.18 -19.24
CA TYR A 371 -12.87 -21.42 -19.17
C TYR A 371 -12.62 -19.92 -19.06
N GLY A 372 -11.63 -19.49 -18.28
CA GLY A 372 -11.25 -18.09 -18.14
C GLY A 372 -10.71 -17.51 -19.45
N GLY A 373 -9.76 -18.20 -20.09
CA GLY A 373 -9.20 -17.78 -21.38
C GLY A 373 -10.26 -17.68 -22.48
N THR A 374 -11.18 -18.65 -22.56
CA THR A 374 -12.28 -18.61 -23.52
C THR A 374 -13.32 -17.53 -23.19
N ALA A 375 -13.58 -17.25 -21.92
CA ALA A 375 -14.46 -16.14 -21.52
C ALA A 375 -13.90 -14.79 -21.94
N VAL A 376 -12.59 -14.57 -21.76
CA VAL A 376 -11.90 -13.35 -22.22
C VAL A 376 -11.94 -13.26 -23.74
N ALA A 377 -11.66 -14.36 -24.45
CA ALA A 377 -11.70 -14.36 -25.91
C ALA A 377 -13.11 -14.04 -26.47
N LEU A 378 -14.14 -14.69 -25.93
CA LEU A 378 -15.54 -14.46 -26.34
C LEU A 378 -16.04 -13.07 -25.89
N GLY A 379 -15.63 -12.59 -24.72
CA GLY A 379 -16.00 -11.27 -24.21
C GLY A 379 -15.37 -10.12 -25.00
N ALA A 380 -14.05 -10.13 -25.17
CA ALA A 380 -13.29 -9.05 -25.80
C ALA A 380 -13.43 -9.04 -27.34
N PHE A 381 -13.22 -10.20 -27.98
CA PHE A 381 -13.23 -10.30 -29.45
C PHE A 381 -14.60 -10.73 -29.99
N GLY A 382 -15.28 -11.65 -29.30
CA GLY A 382 -16.57 -12.16 -29.73
C GLY A 382 -17.66 -11.08 -29.75
N ALA A 383 -17.77 -10.26 -28.70
CA ALA A 383 -18.80 -9.22 -28.63
C ALA A 383 -18.61 -8.11 -29.69
N HIS A 384 -17.37 -7.73 -30.01
CA HIS A 384 -17.07 -6.75 -31.05
C HIS A 384 -17.38 -7.30 -32.46
N GLY A 385 -17.05 -8.57 -32.71
CA GLY A 385 -17.37 -9.25 -33.97
C GLY A 385 -18.87 -9.48 -34.18
N LEU A 386 -19.60 -9.85 -33.12
CA LEU A 386 -21.03 -10.15 -33.18
C LEU A 386 -21.89 -8.91 -33.47
N LYS A 387 -21.51 -7.73 -32.95
CA LYS A 387 -22.23 -6.47 -33.21
C LYS A 387 -22.34 -6.12 -34.70
N LYS A 388 -21.46 -6.65 -35.55
CA LYS A 388 -21.51 -6.46 -37.01
C LYS A 388 -22.47 -7.42 -37.72
N ARG A 389 -22.91 -8.49 -37.05
CA ARG A 389 -23.74 -9.58 -37.62
C ARG A 389 -25.11 -9.74 -36.95
N ILE A 390 -25.26 -9.25 -35.72
CA ILE A 390 -26.49 -9.35 -34.94
C ILE A 390 -26.91 -7.94 -34.55
N ALA A 391 -28.06 -7.49 -35.08
CA ALA A 391 -28.58 -6.14 -34.83
C ALA A 391 -29.36 -6.03 -33.50
N ASP A 392 -29.82 -7.16 -32.95
CA ASP A 392 -30.59 -7.21 -31.71
C ASP A 392 -29.70 -6.91 -30.48
N PRO A 393 -29.89 -5.77 -29.80
CA PRO A 393 -29.08 -5.38 -28.65
C PRO A 393 -29.21 -6.33 -27.46
N GLN A 394 -30.39 -6.95 -27.27
CA GLN A 394 -30.63 -7.87 -26.17
C GLN A 394 -29.78 -9.13 -26.33
N ARG A 395 -29.63 -9.61 -27.57
CA ARG A 395 -28.75 -10.77 -27.88
C ARG A 395 -27.29 -10.45 -27.62
N ILE A 396 -26.83 -9.24 -27.95
CA ILE A 396 -25.47 -8.79 -27.62
C ILE A 396 -25.26 -8.68 -26.10
N GLN A 397 -26.26 -8.18 -25.37
CA GLN A 397 -26.20 -8.12 -23.91
C GLN A 397 -26.16 -9.52 -23.28
N ASN A 398 -26.95 -10.46 -23.80
CA ASN A 398 -26.95 -11.85 -23.35
C ASN A 398 -25.58 -12.52 -23.59
N TRP A 399 -24.91 -12.23 -24.71
CA TRP A 399 -23.52 -12.66 -24.93
C TRP A 399 -22.56 -12.16 -23.86
N GLY A 400 -22.64 -10.86 -23.53
CA GLY A 400 -21.84 -10.26 -22.46
C GLY A 400 -22.12 -10.91 -21.11
N THR A 401 -23.38 -11.22 -20.82
CA THR A 401 -23.79 -11.91 -19.60
C THR A 401 -23.18 -13.32 -19.54
N ALA A 402 -23.21 -14.08 -20.63
CA ALA A 402 -22.60 -15.41 -20.70
C ALA A 402 -21.09 -15.35 -20.43
N ALA A 403 -20.38 -14.41 -21.05
CA ALA A 403 -18.95 -14.20 -20.85
C ALA A 403 -18.60 -13.78 -19.43
N GLN A 404 -19.38 -12.87 -18.84
CA GLN A 404 -19.17 -12.43 -17.47
C GLN A 404 -19.38 -13.59 -16.48
N TYR A 405 -20.47 -14.35 -16.60
CA TYR A 405 -20.73 -15.49 -15.71
C TYR A 405 -19.69 -16.59 -15.87
N GLN A 406 -19.20 -16.84 -17.09
CA GLN A 406 -18.12 -17.78 -17.35
C GLN A 406 -16.81 -17.32 -16.69
N LEU A 407 -16.46 -16.03 -16.81
CA LEU A 407 -15.24 -15.48 -16.24
C LEU A 407 -15.27 -15.54 -14.70
N VAL A 408 -16.35 -15.04 -14.08
CA VAL A 408 -16.48 -15.02 -12.61
C VAL A 408 -16.36 -16.42 -12.01
N HIS A 409 -17.06 -17.41 -12.58
CA HIS A 409 -17.04 -18.77 -12.05
C HIS A 409 -15.76 -19.55 -12.40
N SER A 410 -15.04 -19.14 -13.45
CA SER A 410 -13.69 -19.66 -13.71
C SER A 410 -12.71 -19.23 -12.61
N VAL A 411 -12.75 -17.95 -12.20
CA VAL A 411 -11.94 -17.44 -11.08
C VAL A 411 -12.34 -18.10 -9.77
N ALA A 412 -13.65 -18.24 -9.50
CA ALA A 412 -14.13 -18.96 -8.33
C ALA A 412 -13.62 -20.42 -8.31
N THR A 413 -13.57 -21.08 -9.47
CA THR A 413 -13.03 -22.45 -9.59
C THR A 413 -11.52 -22.51 -9.35
N LEU A 414 -10.75 -21.52 -9.79
CA LEU A 414 -9.31 -21.39 -9.46
C LEU A 414 -9.09 -21.23 -7.96
N VAL A 415 -9.90 -20.40 -7.29
CA VAL A 415 -9.85 -20.24 -5.83
C VAL A 415 -10.21 -21.54 -5.12
N VAL A 416 -11.23 -22.25 -5.58
CA VAL A 416 -11.58 -23.57 -5.03
C VAL A 416 -10.48 -24.60 -5.25
N ALA A 417 -9.73 -24.51 -6.36
CA ALA A 417 -8.61 -25.40 -6.64
C ALA A 417 -7.35 -25.06 -5.80
N SER A 418 -7.12 -23.78 -5.45
CA SER A 418 -5.98 -23.33 -4.64
C SER A 418 -6.19 -23.52 -3.14
N LEU A 419 -7.44 -23.44 -2.67
CA LEU A 419 -7.82 -23.80 -1.31
C LEU A 419 -7.89 -25.32 -1.19
N ALA A 420 -6.77 -25.95 -0.80
CA ALA A 420 -6.58 -27.40 -0.73
C ALA A 420 -7.89 -28.20 -0.48
N PRO A 421 -8.26 -29.19 -1.32
CA PRO A 421 -9.53 -29.91 -1.25
C PRO A 421 -9.51 -30.93 -0.11
N GLN A 422 -9.42 -30.46 1.13
CA GLN A 422 -9.50 -31.25 2.34
C GLN A 422 -10.97 -31.60 2.67
N ALA A 423 -11.92 -30.76 2.25
CA ALA A 423 -13.35 -31.03 2.41
C ALA A 423 -14.00 -31.49 1.09
N ARG A 424 -14.85 -32.54 1.17
CA ARG A 424 -15.67 -33.02 0.05
C ARG A 424 -16.45 -31.89 -0.62
N ALA A 425 -16.89 -30.89 0.15
CA ALA A 425 -17.60 -29.71 -0.31
C ALA A 425 -16.87 -28.92 -1.43
N HIS A 426 -15.54 -28.82 -1.38
CA HIS A 426 -14.75 -28.09 -2.40
C HIS A 426 -14.74 -28.82 -3.74
N LYS A 427 -14.72 -30.16 -3.75
CA LYS A 427 -14.78 -30.95 -5.00
C LYS A 427 -16.14 -30.81 -5.69
N TRP A 428 -17.22 -30.87 -4.91
CA TRP A 428 -18.57 -30.64 -5.43
C TRP A 428 -18.75 -29.22 -5.94
N ALA A 429 -18.26 -28.21 -5.22
CA ALA A 429 -18.33 -26.81 -5.64
C ALA A 429 -17.62 -26.57 -6.98
N GLY A 430 -16.37 -27.04 -7.13
CA GLY A 430 -15.63 -26.89 -8.39
C GLY A 430 -16.31 -27.58 -9.58
N GLY A 431 -16.82 -28.80 -9.38
CA GLY A 431 -17.58 -29.51 -10.41
C GLY A 431 -18.89 -28.81 -10.79
N LEU A 432 -19.61 -28.27 -9.81
CA LEU A 432 -20.86 -27.53 -10.01
C LEU A 432 -20.64 -26.20 -10.74
N PHE A 433 -19.54 -25.49 -10.47
CA PHE A 433 -19.17 -24.29 -11.22
C PHE A 433 -18.82 -24.60 -12.67
N ILE A 434 -18.07 -25.68 -12.92
CA ILE A 434 -17.76 -26.11 -14.30
C ILE A 434 -19.06 -26.46 -15.04
N ALA A 435 -19.93 -27.27 -14.44
CA ALA A 435 -21.23 -27.61 -15.02
C ALA A 435 -22.08 -26.36 -15.28
N GLY A 436 -22.11 -25.42 -14.34
CA GLY A 436 -22.78 -24.13 -14.49
C GLY A 436 -22.24 -23.32 -15.66
N MET A 437 -20.92 -23.21 -15.83
CA MET A 437 -20.32 -22.49 -16.96
C MET A 437 -20.68 -23.15 -18.30
N THR A 438 -20.61 -24.48 -18.40
CA THR A 438 -20.99 -25.19 -19.63
C THR A 438 -22.46 -25.00 -19.96
N MET A 439 -23.35 -25.15 -18.97
CA MET A 439 -24.79 -25.19 -19.18
C MET A 439 -25.40 -23.79 -19.29
N PHE A 440 -25.00 -22.84 -18.46
CA PHE A 440 -25.52 -21.47 -18.44
C PHE A 440 -24.88 -20.61 -19.53
N SER A 441 -23.55 -20.47 -19.51
CA SER A 441 -22.87 -19.61 -20.48
C SER A 441 -22.86 -20.24 -21.87
N GLY A 442 -22.63 -21.55 -21.97
CA GLY A 442 -22.67 -22.27 -23.24
C GLY A 442 -24.02 -22.20 -23.96
N SER A 443 -25.14 -22.39 -23.24
CA SER A 443 -26.48 -22.28 -23.84
C SER A 443 -26.77 -20.86 -24.34
N ILE A 444 -26.40 -19.84 -23.57
CA ILE A 444 -26.61 -18.45 -23.95
C ILE A 444 -25.79 -18.07 -25.17
N TYR A 445 -24.53 -18.53 -25.31
CA TYR A 445 -23.76 -18.30 -26.53
C TYR A 445 -24.44 -18.91 -27.76
N LEU A 446 -24.90 -20.16 -27.66
CA LEU A 446 -25.57 -20.84 -28.77
C LEU A 446 -26.90 -20.15 -29.15
N LEU A 447 -27.72 -19.82 -28.15
CA LEU A 447 -28.97 -19.08 -28.35
C LEU A 447 -28.73 -17.67 -28.89
N THR A 448 -27.59 -17.06 -28.55
CA THR A 448 -27.22 -15.76 -29.09
C THR A 448 -26.83 -15.85 -30.56
N ILE A 449 -26.14 -16.90 -31.00
CA ILE A 449 -25.73 -17.08 -32.40
C ILE A 449 -26.95 -17.40 -33.27
N ASP A 450 -27.76 -18.38 -32.87
CA ASP A 450 -28.92 -18.82 -33.65
C ASP A 450 -30.05 -19.34 -32.72
N PRO A 451 -30.97 -18.46 -32.31
CA PRO A 451 -32.06 -18.82 -31.41
C PRO A 451 -33.02 -19.86 -32.00
N GLN A 452 -33.19 -19.90 -33.33
CA GLN A 452 -34.13 -20.83 -33.96
C GLN A 452 -33.54 -22.24 -34.00
N ARG A 453 -32.27 -22.36 -34.36
CA ARG A 453 -31.56 -23.65 -34.37
C ARG A 453 -31.35 -24.20 -32.97
N PHE A 454 -31.06 -23.35 -31.98
CA PHE A 454 -30.71 -23.77 -30.62
C PHE A 454 -31.84 -23.58 -29.60
N LYS A 455 -33.10 -23.42 -30.04
CA LYS A 455 -34.26 -23.20 -29.16
C LYS A 455 -34.35 -24.22 -28.01
N ALA A 456 -33.97 -25.47 -28.26
CA ALA A 456 -33.96 -26.55 -27.26
C ALA A 456 -32.96 -26.33 -26.10
N MET A 457 -31.98 -25.43 -26.26
CA MET A 457 -31.02 -25.05 -25.22
C MET A 457 -31.59 -24.04 -24.22
N GLY A 458 -32.76 -23.45 -24.49
CA GLY A 458 -33.42 -22.49 -23.58
C GLY A 458 -33.54 -23.01 -22.14
N PRO A 459 -34.14 -24.19 -21.91
CA PRO A 459 -34.26 -24.80 -20.59
C PRO A 459 -32.94 -25.22 -19.92
N VAL A 460 -31.83 -25.31 -20.66
CA VAL A 460 -30.51 -25.68 -20.12
C VAL A 460 -29.92 -24.52 -19.30
N THR A 461 -30.21 -23.28 -19.70
CA THR A 461 -29.75 -22.06 -19.02
C THR A 461 -30.12 -22.03 -17.52
N PRO A 462 -31.41 -22.15 -17.12
CA PRO A 462 -31.77 -22.13 -15.70
C PRO A 462 -31.18 -23.32 -14.92
N LEU A 463 -31.00 -24.49 -15.54
CA LEU A 463 -30.31 -25.62 -14.90
C LEU A 463 -28.84 -25.28 -14.59
N GLY A 464 -28.15 -24.60 -15.50
CA GLY A 464 -26.80 -24.08 -15.25
C GLY A 464 -26.78 -23.04 -14.12
N GLY A 465 -27.80 -22.18 -14.03
CA GLY A 465 -27.98 -21.25 -12.91
C GLY A 465 -28.14 -21.95 -11.56
N LEU A 466 -28.90 -23.06 -11.52
CA LEU A 466 -29.03 -23.89 -10.32
C LEU A 466 -27.70 -24.54 -9.93
N CYS A 467 -26.88 -24.97 -10.89
CA CYS A 467 -25.53 -25.47 -10.63
C CYS A 467 -24.65 -24.40 -9.96
N PHE A 468 -24.69 -23.15 -10.42
CA PHE A 468 -23.97 -22.05 -9.77
C PHE A 468 -24.42 -21.84 -8.32
N ILE A 469 -25.74 -21.76 -8.08
CA ILE A 469 -26.31 -21.60 -6.74
C ILE A 469 -25.88 -22.75 -5.82
N ALA A 470 -25.96 -23.99 -6.31
CA ALA A 470 -25.56 -25.18 -5.57
C ALA A 470 -24.05 -25.16 -5.25
N GLY A 471 -23.20 -24.71 -6.19
CA GLY A 471 -21.75 -24.60 -5.99
C GLY A 471 -21.40 -23.61 -4.87
N TRP A 472 -22.00 -22.43 -4.87
CA TRP A 472 -21.83 -21.44 -3.80
C TRP A 472 -22.37 -21.92 -2.46
N THR A 473 -23.53 -22.61 -2.47
CA THR A 473 -24.12 -23.20 -1.26
C THR A 473 -23.22 -24.28 -0.67
N ALA A 474 -22.60 -25.12 -1.50
CA ALA A 474 -21.65 -26.14 -1.05
C ALA A 474 -20.44 -25.51 -0.34
N LEU A 475 -19.92 -24.38 -0.82
CA LEU A 475 -18.85 -23.63 -0.15
C LEU A 475 -19.30 -23.06 1.20
N ALA A 476 -20.52 -22.50 1.26
CA ALA A 476 -21.08 -21.93 2.49
C ALA A 476 -21.33 -22.98 3.59
N ILE A 477 -21.68 -24.21 3.22
CA ILE A 477 -21.85 -25.33 4.17
C ILE A 477 -20.49 -25.91 4.58
N GLY A 478 -19.56 -26.03 3.64
CA GLY A 478 -18.21 -26.55 3.90
C GLY A 478 -17.39 -25.70 4.87
N SER A 479 -17.61 -24.38 4.92
CA SER A 479 -16.92 -23.46 5.82
C SER A 479 -17.38 -23.57 7.28
N ARG A 480 -18.61 -24.06 7.53
CA ARG A 480 -19.18 -24.21 8.89
C ARG A 480 -18.62 -25.41 9.67
N GLY A 481 -18.07 -26.42 8.98
CA GLY A 481 -17.46 -27.58 9.63
C GLY A 481 -16.11 -27.33 10.33
N ARG A 482 -15.53 -26.13 10.17
CA ARG A 482 -14.28 -25.71 10.85
C ARG A 482 -14.51 -24.82 12.07
N VAL A 483 -15.75 -24.39 12.32
CA VAL A 483 -16.09 -23.53 13.46
C VAL A 483 -17.08 -24.26 14.36
N GLY A 484 -16.57 -25.07 15.30
CA GLY A 484 -17.33 -25.53 16.46
C GLY A 484 -17.23 -27.02 16.81
N LEU A 485 -16.36 -27.35 17.78
CA LEU A 485 -16.58 -28.27 18.92
C LEU A 485 -15.22 -28.55 19.61
N GLY A 486 -14.63 -27.53 20.20
CA GLY A 486 -13.36 -27.63 20.95
C GLY A 486 -13.38 -26.99 22.33
N THR A 487 -14.56 -26.58 22.81
CA THR A 487 -14.75 -26.00 24.14
C THR A 487 -16.17 -26.35 24.57
N LEU A 488 -16.28 -27.27 25.54
CA LEU A 488 -17.44 -27.63 26.37
C LEU A 488 -17.48 -29.16 26.60
N SER A 489 -16.48 -29.69 27.31
CA SER A 489 -16.67 -30.80 28.26
C SER A 489 -15.35 -31.03 29.01
N GLY A 490 -15.33 -30.62 30.28
CA GLY A 490 -14.26 -30.91 31.22
C GLY A 490 -14.88 -30.93 32.61
N ARG A 491 -15.47 -32.08 32.97
CA ARG A 491 -15.58 -32.54 34.35
C ARG A 491 -14.53 -33.62 34.55
#